data_AF-A0A9P9QKY3-F1
#
_entry.id   AF-A0A9P9QKY3-F1
#
_cell.length_a   1.000
_cell.length_b   1.000
_cell.length_c   1.000
_cell.angle_alpha   90.00
_cell.angle_beta   90.00
_cell.angle_gamma   90.00
#
_symmetry.space_group_name_H-M   'P 1'
#
loop_
_entity.id
_entity.type
_entity.pdbx_description
1 polymer ?
#
loop_
_entity_poly.entity_id
_entity_poly.type
_entity_poly.pdbx_seq_one_letter_code
_entity_poly.pdbx_strand_id
1 'polypeptide(L)'
;STMKISLLFLPPELVLEIGDFLSPDGILALKLTHRYFNETLPFLPHQKNPPFSACAKLAIRYYLSPPNPEPSHLRCILCKAVYPKSLFKSSSSPACVSDALDDASQTDVVELPQRLCSWH
;
A
#
# COMPACT_ATOMS: atom_id res chain seq x y z
N SER A 1 20.49 13.55 36.71
CA SER A 1 20.96 13.37 35.32
C SER A 1 20.26 12.14 34.75
N THR A 2 19.24 12.32 33.90
CA THR A 2 18.52 11.20 33.28
C THR A 2 19.37 10.65 32.14
N MET A 3 19.86 9.42 32.26
CA MET A 3 20.52 8.75 31.14
C MET A 3 19.51 8.61 30.00
N LYS A 4 19.74 9.34 28.91
CA LYS A 4 19.01 9.13 27.65
C LYS A 4 19.58 7.89 27.00
N ILE A 5 18.88 6.78 27.17
CA ILE A 5 19.15 5.56 26.39
C ILE A 5 18.82 5.90 24.94
N SER A 6 19.83 5.85 24.08
CA SER A 6 19.69 6.10 22.65
C SER A 6 20.24 4.90 21.89
N LEU A 7 19.51 4.47 20.87
CA LEU A 7 19.92 3.40 19.95
C LEU A 7 21.24 3.74 19.23
N LEU A 8 21.63 5.01 19.16
CA LEU A 8 22.89 5.46 18.56
C LEU A 8 24.13 5.09 19.37
N PHE A 9 23.97 4.76 20.65
CA PHE A 9 25.09 4.35 21.51
C PHE A 9 25.25 2.83 21.57
N LEU A 10 24.41 2.08 20.85
CA LEU A 10 24.55 0.63 20.77
C LEU A 10 25.73 0.26 19.86
N PRO A 11 26.49 -0.79 20.21
CA PRO A 11 27.42 -1.42 19.29
C PRO A 11 26.70 -1.86 18.00
N PRO A 12 27.37 -1.80 16.84
CA PRO A 12 26.80 -2.21 15.55
C PRO A 12 26.21 -3.63 15.55
N GLU A 13 26.79 -4.55 16.33
CA GLU A 13 26.35 -5.93 16.45
C GLU A 13 24.93 -6.03 17.03
N LEU A 14 24.63 -5.24 18.07
CA LEU A 14 23.29 -5.19 18.66
C LEU A 14 22.29 -4.50 17.73
N VAL A 15 22.73 -3.50 16.95
CA VAL A 15 21.88 -2.84 15.95
C VAL A 15 21.51 -3.82 14.83
N LEU A 16 22.45 -4.65 14.38
CA LEU A 16 22.21 -5.70 13.40
C LEU A 16 21.25 -6.77 13.95
N GLU A 17 21.45 -7.20 15.20
CA GLU A 17 20.57 -8.18 15.85
C GLU A 17 19.14 -7.66 15.97
N ILE A 18 18.94 -6.39 16.35
CA ILE A 18 17.62 -5.74 16.32
C ILE A 18 17.04 -5.77 14.90
N GLY A 19 17.87 -5.47 13.90
CA GLY A 19 17.51 -5.48 12.48
C GLY A 19 16.93 -6.82 11.99
N ASP A 20 17.43 -7.96 12.50
CA ASP A 20 16.96 -9.29 12.11
C ASP A 20 15.51 -9.59 12.53
N PHE A 21 15.02 -8.89 13.56
CA PHE A 21 13.63 -8.99 14.03
C PHE A 21 12.69 -7.95 13.41
N LEU A 22 13.22 -7.00 12.65
CA LEU A 22 12.41 -5.98 11.98
C LEU A 22 11.88 -6.50 10.64
N SER A 23 10.64 -6.08 10.31
CA SER A 23 10.13 -6.23 8.95
C SER A 23 10.91 -5.34 7.97
N PRO A 24 10.86 -5.59 6.65
CA PRO A 24 11.54 -4.75 5.66
C PRO A 24 11.20 -3.25 5.79
N ASP A 25 9.92 -2.93 6.04
CA ASP A 25 9.48 -1.55 6.24
C ASP A 25 10.07 -0.93 7.51
N GLY A 26 10.24 -1.73 8.57
CA GLY A 26 10.89 -1.32 9.82
C GLY A 26 12.39 -1.04 9.64
N ILE A 27 13.09 -1.86 8.85
CA ILE A 27 14.50 -1.63 8.50
C ILE A 27 14.63 -0.32 7.71
N LEU A 28 13.77 -0.11 6.70
CA LEU A 28 13.77 1.12 5.90
C LEU A 28 13.52 2.34 6.79
N ALA A 29 12.50 2.29 7.65
CA ALA A 29 12.21 3.38 8.58
C ALA A 29 13.41 3.70 9.47
N LEU A 30 14.09 2.69 10.03
CA LEU A 30 15.27 2.89 10.87
C LEU A 30 16.43 3.53 10.10
N LYS A 31 16.70 3.06 8.87
CA LYS A 31 17.74 3.63 8.00
C LYS A 31 17.50 5.11 7.70
N LEU A 32 16.23 5.50 7.50
CA LEU A 32 15.85 6.90 7.23
C LEU A 32 15.95 7.81 8.46
N THR A 33 15.99 7.26 9.68
CA THR A 33 16.07 8.08 10.90
C THR A 33 17.45 8.69 11.13
N HIS A 34 18.54 8.00 10.75
CA HIS A 34 19.89 8.47 11.00
C HIS A 34 20.93 7.80 10.09
N ARG A 35 21.96 8.55 9.69
CA ARG A 35 23.04 8.08 8.81
C ARG A 35 23.76 6.84 9.35
N TYR A 36 23.99 6.79 10.67
CA TYR A 36 24.59 5.63 11.35
C TYR A 36 23.82 4.32 11.07
N PHE A 37 22.49 4.34 11.18
CA PHE A 37 21.68 3.16 10.88
C PHE A 37 21.66 2.85 9.39
N ASN A 38 21.69 3.87 8.53
CA ASN A 38 21.76 3.68 7.09
C ASN A 38 23.02 2.93 6.64
N GLU A 39 24.16 3.24 7.28
CA GLU A 39 25.46 2.61 6.99
C GLU A 39 25.61 1.24 7.69
N THR A 40 24.98 1.05 8.85
CA THR A 40 25.10 -0.18 9.65
C THR A 40 24.13 -1.27 9.20
N LEU A 41 22.88 -0.94 8.87
CA LEU A 41 21.85 -1.92 8.52
C LEU A 41 21.93 -2.34 7.04
N PRO A 42 21.83 -3.65 6.74
CA PRO A 42 21.78 -4.13 5.36
C PRO A 42 20.52 -3.61 4.65
N PHE A 43 20.63 -3.39 3.33
CA PHE A 43 19.52 -2.87 2.52
C PHE A 43 18.35 -3.86 2.39
N LEU A 44 18.61 -5.14 2.62
CA LEU A 44 17.63 -6.22 2.58
C LEU A 44 17.94 -7.18 3.73
N PRO A 45 16.96 -7.57 4.55
CA PRO A 45 17.17 -8.62 5.53
C PRO A 45 17.57 -9.89 4.77
N HIS A 46 18.52 -10.66 5.32
CA HIS A 46 18.79 -12.04 4.91
C HIS A 46 17.63 -12.98 5.33
N GLN A 47 16.40 -12.49 5.33
CA GLN A 47 15.24 -13.32 5.57
C GLN A 47 14.93 -14.03 4.26
N LYS A 48 15.34 -15.29 4.19
CA LYS A 48 14.79 -16.29 3.27
C LYS A 48 13.26 -16.33 3.48
N ASN A 49 12.53 -15.51 2.73
CA ASN A 49 11.07 -15.48 2.64
C ASN A 49 10.36 -15.27 4.00
N PRO A 50 10.32 -14.04 4.56
CA PRO A 50 9.39 -13.78 5.65
C PRO A 50 7.96 -14.05 5.19
N PRO A 51 7.11 -14.67 6.02
CA PRO A 51 5.71 -14.84 5.66
C PRO A 51 5.08 -13.46 5.49
N PHE A 52 4.49 -13.21 4.32
CA PHE A 52 3.77 -11.96 4.05
C PHE A 52 2.82 -11.63 5.21
N SER A 53 2.85 -10.36 5.65
CA SER A 53 1.88 -9.84 6.62
C SER A 53 0.45 -10.03 6.10
N ALA A 54 -0.55 -10.01 6.98
CA ALA A 54 -1.95 -10.15 6.57
C ALA A 54 -2.34 -9.08 5.52
N CYS A 55 -1.86 -7.85 5.68
CA CYS A 55 -2.04 -6.75 4.73
C CYS A 55 -1.35 -7.04 3.39
N ALA A 56 -0.09 -7.51 3.40
CA ALA A 56 0.63 -7.84 2.17
C ALA A 56 -0.03 -9.01 1.41
N LYS A 57 -0.46 -10.07 2.12
CA LYS A 57 -1.22 -11.18 1.53
C LYS A 57 -2.51 -10.69 0.86
N LEU A 58 -3.21 -9.78 1.53
CA LEU A 58 -4.45 -9.20 1.04
C LEU A 58 -4.20 -8.32 -0.20
N ALA A 59 -3.15 -7.50 -0.19
CA ALA A 59 -2.75 -6.69 -1.33
C ALA A 59 -2.35 -7.57 -2.53
N ILE A 60 -1.53 -8.61 -2.32
CA ILE A 60 -1.13 -9.57 -3.37
C ILE A 60 -2.35 -10.25 -4.00
N ARG A 61 -3.29 -10.72 -3.17
CA ARG A 61 -4.54 -11.33 -3.63
C ARG A 61 -5.39 -10.38 -4.46
N TYR A 62 -5.34 -9.08 -4.18
CA TYR A 62 -6.22 -8.11 -4.80
C TYR A 62 -5.63 -7.35 -5.98
N TYR A 63 -4.31 -7.11 -6.00
CA TYR A 63 -3.65 -6.30 -7.02
C TYR A 63 -2.77 -7.13 -7.96
N LEU A 64 -2.20 -8.24 -7.48
CA LEU A 64 -1.16 -8.99 -8.21
C LEU A 64 -1.62 -10.36 -8.70
N SER A 65 -2.79 -10.83 -8.26
CA SER A 65 -3.35 -12.11 -8.71
C SER A 65 -4.22 -11.84 -9.95
N PRO A 66 -3.83 -12.30 -11.16
CA PRO A 66 -4.70 -12.20 -12.32
C PRO A 66 -5.94 -13.06 -12.06
N PRO A 67 -7.14 -12.48 -12.01
CA PRO A 67 -8.33 -13.27 -11.81
C PRO A 67 -8.62 -14.03 -13.11
N ASN A 68 -8.51 -15.37 -13.05
CA ASN A 68 -8.95 -16.26 -14.11
C ASN A 68 -10.14 -17.08 -13.59
N PRO A 69 -11.38 -16.81 -14.00
CA PRO A 69 -11.86 -15.79 -14.95
C PRO A 69 -11.99 -14.38 -14.36
N GLU A 70 -12.20 -13.39 -15.23
CA GLU A 70 -12.43 -11.99 -14.84
C GLU A 70 -13.66 -11.87 -13.90
N PRO A 71 -13.55 -11.19 -12.76
CA PRO A 71 -14.59 -11.19 -11.76
C PRO A 71 -15.73 -10.24 -12.17
N SER A 72 -16.96 -10.73 -12.15
CA SER A 72 -18.16 -9.91 -12.40
C SER A 72 -18.40 -8.85 -11.32
N HIS A 73 -17.91 -9.11 -10.11
CA HIS A 73 -18.07 -8.25 -8.94
C HIS A 73 -16.73 -7.93 -8.29
N LEU A 74 -16.60 -6.71 -7.78
CA LEU A 74 -15.44 -6.24 -7.04
C LEU A 74 -15.86 -5.74 -5.66
N ARG A 75 -14.98 -5.93 -4.67
CA ARG A 75 -15.13 -5.37 -3.33
C ARG A 75 -14.49 -3.99 -3.25
N CYS A 76 -15.21 -3.00 -2.77
CA CYS A 76 -14.70 -1.64 -2.54
C CYS A 76 -13.68 -1.60 -1.39
N ILE A 77 -12.58 -0.89 -1.56
CA ILE A 77 -11.56 -0.74 -0.52
C ILE A 77 -12.01 0.15 0.64
N LEU A 78 -12.95 1.08 0.42
CA LEU A 78 -13.41 2.02 1.44
C LEU A 78 -14.59 1.41 2.22
N CYS A 79 -15.76 1.24 1.60
CA CYS A 79 -16.95 0.71 2.27
C CYS A 79 -16.99 -0.81 2.44
N LYS A 80 -16.04 -1.55 1.86
CA LYS A 80 -15.93 -3.01 1.97
C LYS A 80 -17.11 -3.82 1.38
N ALA A 81 -18.08 -3.17 0.74
CA ALA A 81 -19.19 -3.80 0.04
C ALA A 81 -18.77 -4.35 -1.34
N VAL A 82 -19.53 -5.31 -1.85
CA VAL A 82 -19.30 -5.98 -3.14
C VAL A 82 -20.30 -5.46 -4.16
N TYR A 83 -19.80 -4.97 -5.30
CA TYR A 83 -20.59 -4.36 -6.35
C TYR A 83 -20.20 -4.91 -7.73
N PRO A 84 -21.08 -4.82 -8.74
CA PRO A 84 -20.70 -5.10 -10.13
C PRO A 84 -19.51 -4.24 -10.57
N LYS A 85 -18.64 -4.78 -11.43
CA LYS A 85 -17.46 -4.07 -11.95
C LYS A 85 -17.81 -2.73 -12.63
N SER A 86 -19.01 -2.59 -13.18
CA SER A 86 -19.50 -1.35 -13.78
C SER A 86 -19.55 -0.16 -12.80
N LEU A 87 -19.72 -0.41 -11.50
CA LEU A 87 -19.76 0.61 -10.43
C LEU A 87 -18.37 1.02 -9.92
N PHE A 88 -17.29 0.61 -10.59
CA PHE A 88 -15.91 1.01 -10.29
C PHE A 88 -15.34 1.95 -11.36
N LYS A 89 -16.22 2.60 -12.11
CA LYS A 89 -15.89 3.64 -13.09
C LYS A 89 -16.37 4.98 -12.57
N SER A 90 -15.58 6.02 -12.72
CA SER A 90 -15.95 7.35 -12.24
C SER A 90 -17.23 7.86 -12.90
N SER A 91 -17.41 7.56 -14.19
CA SER A 91 -18.64 7.87 -14.94
C SER A 91 -19.92 7.20 -14.40
N SER A 92 -19.79 6.17 -13.56
CA SER A 92 -20.93 5.55 -12.88
C SER A 92 -21.23 6.17 -11.51
N SER A 93 -20.52 7.25 -11.14
CA SER A 93 -20.74 7.96 -9.89
C SER A 93 -21.99 8.84 -10.01
N PRO A 94 -22.85 8.88 -8.98
CA PRO A 94 -23.93 9.87 -8.91
C PRO A 94 -23.43 11.32 -9.00
N ALA A 95 -22.15 11.55 -8.69
CA ALA A 95 -21.50 12.86 -8.78
C ALA A 95 -21.08 13.22 -10.22
N CYS A 96 -20.95 12.24 -11.12
CA CYS A 96 -20.68 12.47 -12.54
C CYS A 96 -22.01 12.68 -13.28
N VAL A 97 -22.56 13.88 -13.16
CA VAL A 97 -23.68 14.31 -14.01
C VAL A 97 -23.10 14.69 -15.36
N SER A 98 -23.27 13.83 -16.37
CA SER A 98 -23.00 14.20 -17.75
C SER A 98 -24.09 15.17 -18.20
N ASP A 99 -23.74 16.45 -18.34
CA ASP A 99 -24.63 17.43 -18.96
C ASP A 99 -24.77 17.03 -20.43
N ALA A 100 -25.93 16.47 -20.78
CA ALA A 100 -26.26 16.00 -22.12
C ALA A 100 -26.64 17.18 -23.02
N LEU A 101 -25.74 18.14 -23.20
CA LEU A 101 -25.84 19.19 -24.20
C LEU A 101 -24.61 19.11 -25.11
N ASP A 102 -24.90 19.09 -26.41
CA ASP A 102 -24.07 18.75 -27.55
C ASP A 102 -22.59 19.17 -27.57
N ASP A 103 -21.87 18.35 -28.34
CA ASP A 103 -20.57 18.56 -28.98
C ASP A 103 -19.28 18.45 -28.14
N ALA A 104 -18.64 17.28 -28.31
CA ALA A 104 -17.21 17.09 -28.53
C ALA A 104 -16.22 17.74 -27.54
N SER A 105 -16.61 17.98 -26.29
CA SER A 105 -15.69 18.34 -25.23
C SER A 105 -15.39 17.12 -24.35
N GLN A 106 -14.11 16.78 -24.36
CA GLN A 106 -13.46 15.74 -23.60
C GLN A 106 -13.93 15.80 -22.13
N THR A 107 -14.87 14.93 -21.74
CA THR A 107 -15.26 14.78 -20.33
C THR A 107 -14.01 14.43 -19.55
N ASP A 108 -13.60 15.32 -18.66
CA ASP A 108 -12.44 15.15 -17.78
C ASP A 108 -12.82 14.15 -16.68
N VAL A 109 -12.92 12.88 -17.07
CA VAL A 109 -13.30 11.79 -16.17
C VAL A 109 -12.09 11.50 -15.28
N VAL A 110 -12.10 12.07 -14.08
CA VAL A 110 -11.10 11.77 -13.04
C VAL A 110 -11.13 10.27 -12.76
N GLU A 111 -10.06 9.54 -13.08
CA GLU A 111 -10.00 8.10 -12.87
C GLU A 111 -10.07 7.76 -11.37
N LEU A 112 -11.05 6.93 -10.99
CA LEU A 112 -11.14 6.41 -9.62
C LEU A 112 -9.94 5.49 -9.35
N PRO A 113 -9.33 5.57 -8.16
CA PRO A 113 -8.37 4.59 -7.71
C PRO A 113 -8.93 3.17 -7.85
N GLN A 114 -8.09 2.22 -8.27
CA GLN A 114 -8.51 0.85 -8.48
C GLN A 114 -9.25 0.29 -7.25
N ARG A 115 -10.44 -0.27 -7.49
CA ARG A 115 -11.31 -0.88 -6.46
C ARG A 115 -11.94 0.11 -5.48
N LEU A 116 -12.06 1.40 -5.84
CA LEU A 116 -12.99 2.33 -5.20
C LEU A 116 -14.32 2.32 -5.96
N CYS A 117 -15.44 2.12 -5.27
CA CYS A 117 -16.75 2.17 -5.93
C CYS A 117 -17.18 3.62 -6.15
N SER A 118 -18.07 3.83 -7.12
CA SER A 118 -18.53 5.13 -7.58
C SER A 118 -19.42 5.91 -6.60
N TRP A 119 -19.74 5.31 -5.45
CA TRP A 119 -20.46 5.95 -4.34
C TRP A 119 -19.54 6.73 -3.39
N HIS A 120 -18.24 6.74 -3.67
CA HIS A 120 -17.18 7.43 -2.92
C HIS A 120 -16.25 8.16 -3.88
#